data_AF-A0A0C3JSG4-F1
#
_entry.id   AF-A0A0C3JSG4-F1
#
_cell.length_a   1.000
_cell.length_b   1.000
_cell.length_c   1.000
_cell.angle_alpha   90.00
_cell.angle_beta   90.00
_cell.angle_gamma   90.00
#
_symmetry.space_group_name_H-M   'P 1'
#
loop_
_entity.id
_entity.type
_entity.pdbx_description
1 polymer ?
#
loop_
_entity_poly.entity_id
_entity_poly.type
_entity_poly.pdbx_seq_one_letter_code
_entity_poly.pdbx_strand_id
1 'polypeptide(L)' 'CAIFSTHDLLHIRYHAKDNVLWHNISWTRYWEKMTWILPIHWPSPVGHWVLCVVKFPSKQLLLFDSLAE' A
#
# COMPACT_ATOMS: atom_id res chain seq x y z
N CYS A 1 12.35 5.37 -2.75
CA CYS A 1 10.88 5.23 -2.60
C CYS A 1 10.48 3.83 -3.08
N ALA A 2 9.42 3.23 -2.53
CA ALA A 2 8.79 2.00 -3.03
C ALA A 2 7.31 2.29 -3.31
N ILE A 3 6.76 1.74 -4.39
CA ILE A 3 5.33 1.81 -4.69
C ILE A 3 4.78 0.39 -4.61
N PHE A 4 3.72 0.21 -3.83
CA PHE A 4 3.07 -1.08 -3.66
C PHE A 4 2.04 -1.31 -4.75
N SER A 5 1.97 -2.56 -5.22
CA SER A 5 0.96 -2.97 -6.19
C SER A 5 -0.41 -3.07 -5.54
N THR A 6 -1.43 -2.57 -6.23
CA THR A 6 -2.84 -2.72 -5.83
C THR A 6 -3.27 -4.19 -5.89
N HIS A 7 -2.58 -5.00 -6.69
CA HIS A 7 -2.80 -6.45 -6.76
C HIS A 7 -2.40 -7.17 -5.46
N ASP A 8 -1.24 -6.84 -4.90
CA ASP A 8 -0.78 -7.45 -3.63
C ASP A 8 -1.67 -7.01 -2.46
N LEU A 9 -2.22 -5.79 -2.51
CA LEU A 9 -3.23 -5.31 -1.56
C LEU A 9 -4.52 -6.14 -1.58
N LEU A 10 -4.99 -6.55 -2.76
CA LEU A 10 -6.15 -7.43 -2.88
C LEU A 10 -5.86 -8.80 -2.25
N HIS A 11 -4.65 -9.34 -2.44
CA HIS A 11 -4.26 -10.59 -1.79
C HIS A 11 -4.27 -10.48 -0.27
N ILE A 12 -3.81 -9.37 0.30
CA ILE A 12 -3.92 -9.09 1.74
C ILE A 12 -5.40 -9.07 2.17
N ARG A 13 -6.27 -8.39 1.42
CA ARG A 13 -7.73 -8.32 1.69
C ARG A 13 -8.39 -9.70 1.72
N TYR A 14 -7.93 -10.63 0.90
CA TYR A 14 -8.41 -12.02 0.85
C TYR A 14 -7.58 -12.99 1.68
N HIS A 15 -6.86 -12.49 2.70
CA HIS A 15 -6.10 -13.31 3.66
C HIS A 15 -5.05 -14.23 3.02
N ALA A 16 -4.37 -13.75 1.98
CA ALA A 16 -3.19 -14.45 1.45
C ALA A 16 -2.15 -14.63 2.56
N LYS A 17 -1.50 -15.80 2.56
CA LYS A 17 -0.46 -16.12 3.53
C LYS A 17 0.77 -15.22 3.32
N ASP A 18 1.44 -14.86 4.40
CA ASP A 18 2.63 -13.99 4.38
C ASP A 18 3.74 -14.50 3.44
N ASN A 19 3.90 -15.82 3.32
CA ASN A 19 4.91 -16.41 2.42
C ASN A 19 4.60 -16.14 0.94
N VAL A 20 3.31 -16.11 0.55
CA VAL A 20 2.88 -15.77 -0.82
C VAL A 20 3.15 -14.31 -1.10
N LEU A 21 2.78 -13.43 -0.16
CA LEU A 21 3.06 -12.00 -0.29
C LEU A 21 4.57 -11.75 -0.37
N TRP A 22 5.34 -12.33 0.54
CA TRP A 22 6.79 -12.20 0.59
C TRP A 22 7.47 -12.68 -0.69
N HIS A 23 7.03 -13.80 -1.26
CA HIS A 23 7.54 -14.28 -2.55
C HIS A 23 7.39 -13.22 -3.65
N ASN A 24 6.22 -12.56 -3.71
CA ASN A 24 5.91 -11.56 -4.73
C ASN A 24 6.67 -10.23 -4.55
N ILE A 25 6.96 -9.84 -3.31
CA ILE A 25 7.46 -8.49 -3.01
C ILE A 25 8.92 -8.46 -2.53
N SER A 26 9.51 -9.59 -2.14
CA SER A 26 10.86 -9.64 -1.54
C SER A 26 11.95 -9.07 -2.45
N TRP A 27 11.88 -9.37 -3.74
CA TRP A 27 12.86 -8.89 -4.71
C TRP A 27 12.90 -7.36 -4.84
N THR A 28 11.82 -6.66 -4.45
CA THR A 28 11.75 -5.19 -4.51
C THR A 28 12.57 -4.51 -3.41
N ARG A 29 12.92 -5.24 -2.35
CA ARG A 29 13.60 -4.72 -1.14
C ARG A 29 12.93 -3.44 -0.61
N TYR A 30 11.60 -3.39 -0.65
CA TYR A 30 10.83 -2.21 -0.27
C TYR A 30 11.16 -1.71 1.15
N TRP A 31 11.52 -2.63 2.06
CA TRP A 31 11.91 -2.32 3.44
C TRP A 31 13.16 -1.44 3.56
N GLU A 32 13.99 -1.36 2.52
CA GLU A 32 15.17 -0.49 2.49
C GLU A 32 14.82 0.94 2.06
N LYS A 33 13.60 1.18 1.61
CA LYS A 33 13.17 2.50 1.15
C LYS A 33 12.57 3.28 2.32
N MET A 34 13.03 4.51 2.48
CA MET A 34 12.54 5.40 3.55
C MET A 34 11.10 5.90 3.35
N THR A 35 10.56 5.78 2.14
CA THR A 35 9.20 6.18 1.80
C THR A 35 8.54 5.08 1.00
N TRP A 36 7.34 4.68 1.42
CA TRP A 36 6.46 3.75 0.72
C TRP A 36 5.21 4.48 0.27
N ILE A 37 4.75 4.17 -0.93
CA ILE A 37 3.54 4.72 -1.53
C ILE A 37 2.59 3.54 -1.72
N LEU A 38 1.41 3.66 -1.13
CA LEU A 38 0.38 2.64 -1.10
C LEU A 38 -0.90 3.21 -1.73
N PRO A 39 -1.15 2.95 -3.03
CA PRO A 39 -2.42 3.26 -3.66
C PRO A 39 -3.50 2.33 -3.14
N ILE A 40 -4.59 2.87 -2.58
CA ILE A 40 -5.68 2.09 -1.98
C ILE A 40 -6.96 2.37 -2.76
N HIS A 41 -7.59 1.30 -3.27
CA HIS A 41 -8.91 1.38 -3.88
C HIS A 41 -9.99 1.22 -2.81
N TRP A 42 -10.73 2.30 -2.55
CA TRP A 42 -11.82 2.34 -1.58
C TRP A 42 -13.18 2.08 -2.27
N PRO A 43 -13.88 1.00 -1.89
CA PRO A 43 -15.16 0.66 -2.49
C PRO A 43 -16.35 1.28 -1.73
N SER A 44 -16.60 2.59 -1.82
CA SER A 44 -17.85 3.24 -1.38
C SER A 44 -17.85 4.75 -1.68
N PRO A 45 -18.96 5.41 -2.07
CA PRO A 45 -20.14 4.93 -2.80
C PRO A 45 -19.93 4.89 -4.33
N VAL A 46 -18.96 5.63 -4.85
CA VAL A 46 -18.39 5.51 -6.18
C VAL A 46 -16.93 5.12 -5.95
N GLY A 47 -16.43 4.04 -6.57
CA GLY A 47 -15.07 3.56 -6.31
C GLY A 47 -14.05 4.71 -6.35
N HIS A 48 -13.35 4.93 -5.25
CA HIS A 48 -12.44 6.05 -5.08
C HIS A 48 -11.02 5.56 -4.80
N TRP A 49 -10.01 6.32 -5.24
CA TRP A 49 -8.60 6.02 -5.00
C TRP A 49 -8.02 7.01 -4.01
N VAL A 50 -7.55 6.49 -2.89
CA VAL A 50 -6.76 7.26 -1.92
C VAL A 50 -5.30 6.84 -1.98
N LEU A 51 -4.41 7.74 -1.57
CA LEU A 51 -2.97 7.50 -1.55
C LEU A 51 -2.45 7.55 -0.12
N CYS A 52 -1.93 6.43 0.39
CA CYS A 52 -1.22 6.42 1.66
C CYS A 52 0.29 6.48 1.42
N VAL A 53 0.97 7.43 2.07
CA VAL A 53 2.42 7.57 2.06
C VAL A 53 2.95 7.21 3.43
N VAL A 54 3.75 6.14 3.49
CA VAL A 54 4.44 5.71 4.72
C VAL A 54 5.83 6.33 4.73
N LYS A 55 6.16 7.10 5.76
CA LYS A 55 7.51 7.56 6.05
C LYS A 55 8.11 6.65 7.10
N PHE A 56 8.90 5.67 6.65
CA PHE A 56 9.37 4.57 7.50
C PHE A 56 10.24 5.02 8.68
N PRO A 57 11.25 5.92 8.51
CA PRO A 57 12.09 6.34 9.64
C PRO A 57 11.32 7.11 10.72
N SER A 58 10.34 7.92 10.32
CA SER A 58 9.52 8.71 11.24
C SER A 58 8.26 7.99 11.72
N LYS A 59 8.00 6.77 11.25
CA LYS A 59 6.78 5.99 11.53
C LYS A 59 5.48 6.77 11.25
N GLN A 60 5.49 7.63 10.24
CA GLN A 60 4.32 8.42 9.87
C GLN A 60 3.56 7.78 8.71
N LEU A 61 2.24 7.83 8.80
CA LEU A 61 1.31 7.48 7.74
C LEU A 61 0.57 8.75 7.33
N LEU A 62 0.70 9.12 6.06
CA LEU A 62 0.04 10.30 5.49
C LEU A 62 -0.98 9.81 4.47
N LEU A 63 -2.25 9.96 4.78
CA LEU A 63 -3.33 9.66 3.84
C LEU A 63 -3.66 10.92 3.06
N PHE A 64 -3.67 10.82 1.73
CA PHE A 64 -4.18 11.83 0.83
C PHE A 64 -5.45 11.29 0.16
N ASP A 65 -6.53 12.05 0.34
CA ASP A 65 -7.82 11.83 -0.27
C ASP A 65 -8.14 13.07 -1.12
N SER A 66 -8.39 12.88 -2.41
CA SER A 66 -8.66 14.01 -3.32
C SER A 66 -10.11 14.46 -3.30
N LEU A 67 -11.02 13.65 -2.77
CA LEU A 67 -12.43 14.01 -2.57
C LEU A 67 -12.68 14.58 -1.18
N ALA A 68 -11.74 14.36 -0.24
CA ALA A 68 -11.87 14.76 1.16
C ALA A 68 -13.17 14.22 1.80
N GLU A 69 -13.54 12.99 1.43
CA GLU A 69 -14.66 12.24 2.02
C GLU A 69 -14.41 11.83 3.48
#